data_AF-A0A931RSL6-F1
#
_entry.id   AF-A0A931RSL6-F1
#
_cell.length_a   1.000
_cell.length_b   1.000
_cell.length_c   1.000
_cell.angle_alpha   90.00
_cell.angle_beta   90.00
_cell.angle_gamma   90.00
#
_symmetry.space_group_name_H-M   'P 1'
#
loop_
_entity.id
_entity.type
_entity.pdbx_description
1 polymer ?
#
loop_
_entity_poly.entity_id
_entity_poly.type
_entity_poly.pdbx_seq_one_letter_code
_entity_poly.pdbx_strand_id
1 'polypeptide(L)'
;MNRADFVIRQLRYYASVKCPHTIYIGDSSDKEDSEKIQNEVKRLGSSIKAKYYSLPSYNIWQAHYYLLTQVEEKYTCLSGDDDYQIPDSVTECAKFLENNPEYTTASGHAVSFRLNPHGVYGKLLRLADYHRGQIENGSAADRIVEYFNSYFVTFFSVNRTEQTKRCWKSSEKIPDQAFGAEILPSSLQIVNGKSKIIDCLGFIRQIHGQQNGLVNTFEWITKPIWLESYEKFEKIISDAMVERGGISYAEAREATRLGFWSYLQTWLAKDYRSTLSSKGLDKTKDSKIKVLKSTLKKKLPLIGKVYSAIKPFISDKKYLHYEVLQNSSKYYKDFKPVMDSFTGQIRNT
;
A
#
# COMPACT_ATOMS: atom_id res chain seq x y z
N MET A 1 -1.07 -18.56 -1.32
CA MET A 1 -1.77 -18.21 -2.59
C MET A 1 -0.85 -18.59 -3.74
N ASN A 2 -1.40 -19.18 -4.81
CA ASN A 2 -0.62 -19.76 -5.90
C ASN A 2 -0.32 -18.69 -6.96
N ARG A 3 0.69 -17.87 -6.67
CA ARG A 3 1.14 -16.72 -7.49
C ARG A 3 2.66 -16.69 -7.63
N ALA A 4 3.31 -17.85 -7.75
CA ALA A 4 4.78 -17.96 -7.75
C ALA A 4 5.46 -17.01 -8.76
N ASP A 5 4.90 -16.84 -9.95
CA ASP A 5 5.48 -15.99 -11.00
C ASP A 5 5.58 -14.49 -10.61
N PHE A 6 4.65 -13.98 -9.79
CA PHE A 6 4.73 -12.61 -9.27
C PHE A 6 5.92 -12.47 -8.32
N VAL A 7 6.07 -13.41 -7.39
CA VAL A 7 7.19 -13.48 -6.44
C VAL A 7 8.52 -13.61 -7.20
N ILE A 8 8.61 -14.52 -8.16
CA ILE A 8 9.82 -14.74 -8.98
C ILE A 8 10.24 -13.45 -9.71
N ARG A 9 9.29 -12.77 -10.37
CA ARG A 9 9.56 -11.49 -11.03
C ARG A 9 10.07 -10.44 -10.05
N GLN A 10 9.48 -10.37 -8.86
CA GLN A 10 9.90 -9.44 -7.81
C GLN A 10 11.32 -9.75 -7.30
N LEU A 11 11.65 -11.02 -7.07
CA LEU A 11 13.00 -11.44 -6.65
C LEU A 11 14.05 -11.13 -7.71
N ARG A 12 13.75 -11.38 -9.00
CA ARG A 12 14.64 -10.99 -10.12
C ARG A 12 14.85 -9.48 -10.20
N TYR A 13 13.80 -8.70 -9.97
CA TYR A 13 13.95 -7.25 -9.85
C TYR A 13 14.92 -6.89 -8.73
N TYR A 14 14.74 -7.41 -7.51
CA TYR A 14 15.63 -7.11 -6.38
C TYR A 14 17.08 -7.54 -6.64
N ALA A 15 17.30 -8.67 -7.31
CA ALA A 15 18.63 -9.10 -7.75
C ALA A 15 19.24 -8.10 -8.75
N SER A 16 18.45 -7.66 -9.75
CA SER A 16 18.93 -6.75 -10.80
C SER A 16 19.36 -5.38 -10.28
N VAL A 17 18.74 -4.90 -9.20
CA VAL A 17 19.09 -3.63 -8.54
C VAL A 17 20.05 -3.82 -7.36
N LYS A 18 20.58 -5.04 -7.17
CA LYS A 18 21.50 -5.39 -6.08
C LYS A 18 20.97 -4.98 -4.70
N CYS A 19 19.71 -5.33 -4.43
CA CYS A 19 19.02 -4.96 -3.19
C CYS A 19 19.89 -5.34 -1.96
N PRO A 20 20.25 -4.37 -1.09
CA PRO A 20 21.13 -4.63 0.04
C PRO A 20 20.38 -5.25 1.25
N HIS A 21 19.05 -5.20 1.22
CA HIS A 21 18.15 -5.53 2.32
C HIS A 21 17.76 -7.01 2.29
N THR A 22 17.50 -7.57 3.48
CA THR A 22 16.97 -8.93 3.62
C THR A 22 15.50 -8.98 3.22
N ILE A 23 15.14 -9.97 2.39
CA ILE A 23 13.78 -10.24 1.93
C ILE A 23 13.25 -11.45 2.71
N TYR A 24 12.20 -11.26 3.50
CA TYR A 24 11.52 -12.32 4.22
C TYR A 24 10.30 -12.77 3.41
N ILE A 25 10.26 -14.05 3.02
CA ILE A 25 9.21 -14.62 2.16
C ILE A 25 8.39 -15.59 3.00
N GLY A 26 7.11 -15.28 3.19
CA GLY A 26 6.14 -16.19 3.81
C GLY A 26 5.24 -16.78 2.75
N ASP A 27 5.33 -18.09 2.57
CA ASP A 27 4.74 -18.78 1.44
C ASP A 27 3.64 -19.76 1.88
N SER A 28 2.40 -19.38 1.62
CA SER A 28 1.21 -20.23 1.81
C SER A 28 0.69 -20.81 0.48
N SER A 29 1.55 -21.04 -0.51
CA SER A 29 1.18 -21.68 -1.78
C SER A 29 1.12 -23.21 -1.66
N ASP A 30 0.58 -23.85 -2.69
CA ASP A 30 0.71 -25.29 -2.86
C ASP A 30 2.17 -25.71 -3.16
N LYS A 31 2.40 -27.03 -3.15
CA LYS A 31 3.73 -27.60 -3.36
C LYS A 31 4.38 -27.15 -4.67
N GLU A 32 3.62 -27.09 -5.76
CA GLU A 32 4.16 -26.77 -7.09
C GLU A 32 4.70 -25.33 -7.11
N ASP A 33 3.92 -24.37 -6.63
CA ASP A 33 4.33 -22.97 -6.59
C ASP A 33 5.41 -22.71 -5.53
N SER A 34 5.34 -23.41 -4.40
CA SER A 34 6.38 -23.35 -3.36
C SER A 34 7.74 -23.82 -3.89
N GLU A 35 7.76 -24.92 -4.65
CA GLU A 35 8.98 -25.43 -5.28
C GLU A 35 9.55 -24.44 -6.31
N LYS A 36 8.69 -23.78 -7.12
CA LYS A 36 9.13 -22.73 -8.06
C LYS A 36 9.82 -21.58 -7.33
N ILE A 37 9.22 -21.07 -6.25
CA ILE A 37 9.77 -19.96 -5.47
C ILE A 37 11.11 -20.37 -4.83
N GLN A 38 11.18 -21.55 -4.20
CA GLN A 38 12.41 -22.03 -3.57
C GLN A 38 13.54 -22.25 -4.58
N ASN A 39 13.23 -22.80 -5.76
CA ASN A 39 14.20 -22.99 -6.83
C ASN A 39 14.74 -21.65 -7.33
N GLU A 40 13.88 -20.63 -7.45
CA GLU A 40 14.32 -19.29 -7.83
C GLU A 40 15.21 -18.64 -6.76
N VAL A 41 14.86 -18.77 -5.47
CA VAL A 41 15.70 -18.27 -4.37
C VAL A 41 17.09 -18.94 -4.40
N LYS A 42 17.15 -20.27 -4.61
CA LYS A 42 18.41 -21.00 -4.76
C LYS A 42 19.20 -20.54 -5.99
N ARG A 43 18.53 -20.33 -7.12
CA ARG A 43 19.14 -19.87 -8.38
C ARG A 43 19.77 -18.49 -8.22
N LEU A 44 19.07 -17.56 -7.58
CA LEU A 44 19.57 -16.21 -7.34
C LEU A 44 20.72 -16.19 -6.33
N GLY A 45 20.76 -17.12 -5.39
CA GLY A 45 21.88 -17.33 -4.49
C GLY A 45 22.29 -16.04 -3.77
N SER A 46 23.57 -15.65 -3.88
CA SER A 46 24.13 -14.46 -3.22
C SER A 46 23.73 -13.12 -3.87
N SER A 47 23.00 -13.11 -4.99
CA SER A 47 22.52 -11.87 -5.61
C SER A 47 21.42 -11.17 -4.79
N ILE A 48 20.78 -11.90 -3.88
CA ILE A 48 19.80 -11.38 -2.91
C ILE A 48 20.05 -11.99 -1.53
N LYS A 49 19.60 -11.32 -0.49
CA LYS A 49 19.51 -11.90 0.86
C LYS A 49 18.06 -12.30 1.11
N ALA A 50 17.73 -13.58 0.96
CA ALA A 50 16.36 -14.06 1.14
C ALA A 50 16.26 -15.09 2.28
N LYS A 51 15.25 -14.94 3.15
CA LYS A 51 14.84 -15.94 4.14
C LYS A 51 13.44 -16.44 3.76
N TYR A 52 13.31 -17.72 3.47
CA TYR A 52 12.06 -18.35 3.02
C TYR A 52 11.41 -19.18 4.12
N TYR A 53 10.10 -19.02 4.30
CA TYR A 53 9.29 -19.72 5.30
C TYR A 53 8.05 -20.32 4.65
N SER A 54 7.88 -21.64 4.75
CA SER A 54 6.66 -22.33 4.30
C SER A 54 5.57 -22.24 5.36
N LEU A 55 4.41 -21.68 4.99
CA LEU A 55 3.30 -21.33 5.88
C LEU A 55 1.93 -21.76 5.29
N PRO A 56 1.76 -23.01 4.82
CA PRO A 56 0.58 -23.44 4.06
C PRO A 56 -0.76 -23.29 4.80
N SER A 57 -0.75 -23.31 6.14
CA SER A 57 -1.95 -23.12 6.97
C SER A 57 -2.27 -21.67 7.31
N TYR A 58 -1.40 -20.73 6.92
CA TYR A 58 -1.52 -19.33 7.31
C TYR A 58 -2.24 -18.57 6.21
N ASN A 59 -3.24 -17.78 6.60
CA ASN A 59 -3.76 -16.73 5.74
C ASN A 59 -2.79 -15.54 5.66
N ILE A 60 -3.14 -14.52 4.87
CA ILE A 60 -2.29 -13.36 4.62
C ILE A 60 -1.84 -12.63 5.90
N TRP A 61 -2.75 -12.40 6.86
CA TRP A 61 -2.40 -11.64 8.07
C TRP A 61 -1.57 -12.47 9.03
N GLN A 62 -1.89 -13.77 9.15
CA GLN A 62 -1.11 -14.69 9.98
C GLN A 62 0.31 -14.78 9.43
N ALA A 63 0.46 -14.90 8.11
CA ALA A 63 1.77 -14.94 7.47
C ALA A 63 2.54 -13.65 7.69
N HIS A 64 1.91 -12.48 7.54
CA HIS A 64 2.54 -11.19 7.82
C HIS A 64 3.03 -11.09 9.27
N TYR A 65 2.19 -11.43 10.25
CA TYR A 65 2.58 -11.36 11.65
C TYR A 65 3.70 -12.36 11.97
N TYR A 66 3.61 -13.59 11.48
CA TYR A 66 4.69 -14.57 11.61
C TYR A 66 6.00 -14.04 11.06
N LEU A 67 6.04 -13.56 9.81
CA LEU A 67 7.26 -13.00 9.22
C LEU A 67 7.81 -11.85 10.05
N LEU A 68 6.94 -10.97 10.54
CA LEU A 68 7.34 -9.85 11.39
C LEU A 68 8.04 -10.32 12.68
N THR A 69 7.64 -11.46 13.27
CA THR A 69 8.36 -12.06 14.40
C THR A 69 9.74 -12.61 14.05
N GLN A 70 10.00 -12.90 12.77
CA GLN A 70 11.29 -13.39 12.28
C GLN A 70 12.24 -12.27 11.89
N VAL A 71 11.75 -11.03 11.71
CA VAL A 71 12.59 -9.88 11.34
C VAL A 71 13.51 -9.49 12.49
N GLU A 72 14.81 -9.44 12.18
CA GLU A 72 15.90 -9.04 13.09
C GLU A 72 16.34 -7.58 12.87
N GLU A 73 16.08 -7.04 11.68
CA GLU A 73 16.44 -5.69 11.29
C GLU A 73 15.63 -4.64 12.05
N LYS A 74 16.25 -3.48 12.32
CA LYS A 74 15.63 -2.36 13.06
C LYS A 74 14.42 -1.74 12.35
N TYR A 75 14.39 -1.84 11.02
CA TYR A 75 13.35 -1.28 10.18
C TYR A 75 12.76 -2.34 9.25
N THR A 76 11.48 -2.22 8.96
CA THR A 76 10.74 -3.16 8.11
C THR A 76 9.71 -2.43 7.26
N CYS A 77 9.43 -2.95 6.07
CA CYS A 77 8.28 -2.58 5.27
C CYS A 77 7.67 -3.83 4.66
N LEU A 78 6.35 -3.84 4.54
CA LEU A 78 5.63 -4.91 3.88
C LEU A 78 5.65 -4.71 2.36
N SER A 79 5.68 -5.81 1.62
CA SER A 79 5.48 -5.81 0.18
C SER A 79 4.50 -6.92 -0.19
N GLY A 80 3.49 -6.60 -0.99
CA GLY A 80 2.73 -7.63 -1.71
C GLY A 80 3.66 -8.35 -2.71
N ASP A 81 3.29 -9.55 -3.13
CA ASP A 81 4.04 -10.32 -4.15
C ASP A 81 4.00 -9.67 -5.54
N ASP A 82 3.03 -8.79 -5.79
CA ASP A 82 2.79 -8.08 -7.04
C ASP A 82 3.25 -6.60 -7.03
N ASP A 83 3.69 -6.12 -5.88
CA ASP A 83 4.14 -4.76 -5.64
C ASP A 83 5.68 -4.65 -5.67
N TYR A 84 6.22 -3.44 -5.59
CA TYR A 84 7.66 -3.20 -5.53
C TYR A 84 7.98 -2.15 -4.48
N GLN A 85 8.98 -2.43 -3.66
CA GLN A 85 9.69 -1.43 -2.86
C GLN A 85 10.95 -1.00 -3.61
N ILE A 86 11.31 0.28 -3.54
CA ILE A 86 12.56 0.79 -4.12
C ILE A 86 13.66 0.73 -3.04
N PRO A 87 14.72 -0.09 -3.21
CA PRO A 87 15.70 -0.35 -2.13
C PRO A 87 16.44 0.90 -1.63
N ASP A 88 16.78 1.82 -2.53
CA ASP A 88 17.41 3.09 -2.17
C ASP A 88 16.47 3.94 -1.31
N SER A 89 15.21 4.05 -1.71
CA SER A 89 14.17 4.76 -0.96
C SER A 89 13.90 4.12 0.41
N VAL A 90 13.94 2.79 0.53
CA VAL A 90 13.85 2.09 1.82
C VAL A 90 15.02 2.51 2.73
N THR A 91 16.24 2.61 2.18
CA THR A 91 17.42 3.07 2.90
C THR A 91 17.28 4.52 3.37
N GLU A 92 16.82 5.42 2.49
CA GLU A 92 16.58 6.82 2.82
C GLU A 92 15.52 6.99 3.91
N CYS A 93 14.42 6.23 3.82
CA CYS A 93 13.36 6.23 4.83
C CYS A 93 13.87 5.71 6.18
N ALA A 94 14.67 4.64 6.20
CA ALA A 94 15.28 4.13 7.43
C ALA A 94 16.22 5.16 8.07
N LYS A 95 17.08 5.83 7.27
CA LYS A 95 17.95 6.92 7.75
C LYS A 95 17.15 8.10 8.31
N PHE A 96 16.06 8.48 7.67
CA PHE A 96 15.18 9.52 8.19
C PHE A 96 14.60 9.12 9.54
N LEU A 97 14.10 7.89 9.69
CA LEU A 97 13.59 7.40 10.96
C LEU A 97 14.69 7.29 12.03
N GLU A 98 15.92 6.92 11.67
CA GLU A 98 17.05 6.93 12.62
C GLU A 98 17.26 8.33 13.23
N ASN A 99 17.19 9.37 12.41
CA ASN A 99 17.48 10.74 12.82
C ASN A 99 16.26 11.48 13.43
N ASN A 100 15.05 10.94 13.30
CA ASN A 100 13.82 11.60 13.76
C ASN A 100 12.96 10.64 14.60
N PRO A 101 13.23 10.51 15.92
CA PRO A 101 12.59 9.54 16.80
C PRO A 101 11.08 9.72 16.97
N GLU A 102 10.55 10.92 16.72
CA GLU A 102 9.12 11.24 16.78
C GLU A 102 8.32 10.68 15.60
N TYR A 103 8.98 10.20 14.54
CA TYR A 103 8.36 9.52 13.42
C TYR A 103 8.41 8.00 13.62
N THR A 104 7.27 7.37 13.36
CA THR A 104 7.11 5.91 13.36
C THR A 104 7.25 5.34 11.96
N THR A 105 6.85 6.10 10.94
CA THR A 105 6.88 5.63 9.55
C THR A 105 7.42 6.69 8.59
N ALA A 106 8.13 6.24 7.55
CA ALA A 106 8.59 7.05 6.45
C ALA A 106 8.40 6.29 5.13
N SER A 107 7.99 6.99 4.08
CA SER A 107 7.87 6.42 2.75
C SER A 107 8.25 7.42 1.67
N GLY A 108 8.45 6.94 0.45
CA GLY A 108 8.52 7.79 -0.72
C GLY A 108 7.14 8.01 -1.34
N HIS A 109 7.10 8.76 -2.44
CA HIS A 109 5.94 8.81 -3.30
C HIS A 109 5.67 7.45 -3.97
N ALA A 110 4.46 7.26 -4.49
CA ALA A 110 4.08 6.01 -5.10
C ALA A 110 3.32 6.17 -6.41
N VAL A 111 3.48 5.18 -7.29
CA VAL A 111 2.67 5.04 -8.51
C VAL A 111 2.02 3.65 -8.53
N SER A 112 0.96 3.53 -9.31
CA SER A 112 0.32 2.25 -9.62
C SER A 112 0.32 2.03 -11.12
N PHE A 113 0.45 0.77 -11.55
CA PHE A 113 0.47 0.40 -12.96
C PHE A 113 -0.49 -0.73 -13.29
N ARG A 114 -0.90 -0.80 -14.57
CA ARG A 114 -1.65 -1.92 -15.16
C ARG A 114 -0.92 -2.41 -16.39
N LEU A 115 -1.00 -3.71 -16.67
CA LEU A 115 -0.41 -4.34 -17.85
C LEU A 115 -1.46 -4.77 -18.88
N ASN A 116 -1.03 -4.88 -20.13
CA ASN A 116 -1.73 -5.53 -21.23
C ASN A 116 -0.82 -6.60 -21.90
N PRO A 117 -1.20 -7.89 -21.89
CA PRO A 117 -2.36 -8.45 -21.19
C PRO A 117 -2.26 -8.25 -19.67
N HIS A 118 -3.38 -8.40 -18.96
CA HIS A 118 -3.37 -8.43 -17.50
C HIS A 118 -2.64 -9.69 -17.02
N GLY A 119 -1.75 -9.56 -16.03
CA GLY A 119 -0.99 -10.69 -15.48
C GLY A 119 0.39 -10.27 -14.97
N VAL A 120 1.30 -11.22 -14.86
CA VAL A 120 2.66 -11.01 -14.35
C VAL A 120 3.53 -10.21 -15.33
N TYR A 121 3.32 -10.40 -16.62
CA TYR A 121 4.10 -9.73 -17.66
C TYR A 121 3.20 -9.13 -18.72
N GLY A 122 3.64 -8.04 -19.32
CA GLY A 122 2.93 -7.38 -20.39
C GLY A 122 3.47 -6.00 -20.70
N LYS A 123 2.89 -5.36 -21.70
CA LYS A 123 3.17 -3.95 -21.99
C LYS A 123 2.48 -3.08 -20.96
N LEU A 124 3.12 -1.96 -20.61
CA LEU A 124 2.52 -0.96 -19.74
C LEU A 124 1.22 -0.42 -20.38
N LEU A 125 0.09 -0.67 -19.73
CA LEU A 125 -1.23 -0.20 -20.18
C LEU A 125 -1.57 1.16 -19.59
N ARG A 126 -1.27 1.34 -18.30
CA ARG A 126 -1.62 2.56 -17.56
C ARG A 126 -0.68 2.76 -16.38
N LEU A 127 -0.33 4.02 -16.12
CA LEU A 127 0.20 4.49 -14.84
C LEU A 127 -0.76 5.50 -14.21
N ALA A 128 -0.75 5.58 -12.89
CA ALA A 128 -1.42 6.61 -12.12
C ALA A 128 -0.67 6.84 -10.80
N ASP A 129 -0.71 8.06 -10.28
CA ASP A 129 -0.23 8.34 -8.93
C ASP A 129 -1.00 7.46 -7.93
N TYR A 130 -0.27 6.84 -6.99
CA TYR A 130 -0.86 6.06 -5.92
C TYR A 130 -0.79 6.88 -4.63
N HIS A 131 -1.95 7.10 -4.00
CA HIS A 131 -2.04 7.95 -2.82
C HIS A 131 -1.21 7.37 -1.66
N ARG A 132 -0.36 8.21 -1.08
CA ARG A 132 0.37 7.99 0.16
C ARG A 132 0.26 9.27 0.99
N GLY A 133 0.08 9.15 2.30
CA GLY A 133 -0.10 10.29 3.18
C GLY A 133 1.12 10.55 4.08
N GLN A 134 1.25 11.81 4.47
CA GLN A 134 2.07 12.23 5.62
C GLN A 134 1.12 12.77 6.69
N ILE A 135 1.47 12.57 7.96
CA ILE A 135 0.68 12.97 9.13
C ILE A 135 1.70 13.44 10.17
N GLU A 136 1.78 14.74 10.40
CA GLU A 136 2.87 15.36 11.19
C GLU A 136 2.36 16.11 12.44
N ASN A 137 1.05 16.03 12.71
CA ASN A 137 0.42 16.62 13.89
C ASN A 137 1.06 16.16 15.21
N GLY A 138 1.11 17.07 16.19
CA GLY A 138 1.75 16.84 17.49
C GLY A 138 0.95 15.91 18.40
N SER A 139 -0.38 16.06 18.44
CA SER A 139 -1.30 15.23 19.24
C SER A 139 -1.64 13.92 18.54
N ALA A 140 -1.73 12.82 19.30
CA ALA A 140 -2.18 11.53 18.77
C ALA A 140 -3.64 11.58 18.28
N ALA A 141 -4.51 12.33 18.97
CA ALA A 141 -5.91 12.51 18.57
C ALA A 141 -6.01 13.22 17.21
N ASP A 142 -5.29 14.34 17.04
CA ASP A 142 -5.29 15.09 15.78
C ASP A 142 -4.74 14.25 14.63
N ARG A 143 -3.65 13.49 14.90
CA ARG A 143 -3.10 12.55 13.92
C ARG A 143 -4.13 11.50 13.48
N ILE A 144 -4.92 10.94 14.41
CA ILE A 144 -5.92 9.92 14.09
C ILE A 144 -7.08 10.49 13.27
N VAL A 145 -7.57 11.67 13.63
CA VAL A 145 -8.63 12.37 12.88
C VAL A 145 -8.15 12.69 11.47
N GLU A 146 -6.95 13.27 11.33
CA GLU A 146 -6.35 13.58 10.02
C GLU A 146 -6.09 12.31 9.20
N TYR A 147 -5.60 11.25 9.83
CA TYR A 147 -5.29 9.99 9.17
C TYR A 147 -6.53 9.35 8.54
N PHE A 148 -7.64 9.27 9.27
CA PHE A 148 -8.86 8.69 8.70
C PHE A 148 -9.49 9.55 7.60
N ASN A 149 -9.31 10.88 7.64
CA ASN A 149 -9.72 11.78 6.55
C ASN A 149 -8.93 11.54 5.25
N SER A 150 -7.69 11.06 5.35
CA SER A 150 -6.80 10.84 4.19
C SER A 150 -6.24 9.42 4.16
N TYR A 151 -7.05 8.44 4.56
CA TYR A 151 -6.61 7.07 4.87
C TYR A 151 -5.63 6.48 3.85
N PHE A 152 -4.52 5.96 4.36
CA PHE A 152 -3.50 5.26 3.61
C PHE A 152 -2.89 4.16 4.46
N VAL A 153 -2.43 3.09 3.83
CA VAL A 153 -1.91 1.92 4.54
C VAL A 153 -0.45 2.14 4.93
N THR A 154 -0.15 2.11 6.23
CA THR A 154 1.19 2.50 6.74
C THR A 154 2.21 1.37 6.72
N PHE A 155 1.81 0.10 6.68
CA PHE A 155 2.78 -1.00 6.65
C PHE A 155 3.50 -1.16 5.31
N PHE A 156 3.03 -0.54 4.22
CA PHE A 156 3.82 -0.38 2.99
C PHE A 156 4.87 0.74 3.09
N SER A 157 4.90 1.49 4.19
CA SER A 157 5.99 2.42 4.52
C SER A 157 7.12 1.66 5.21
N VAL A 158 8.31 2.28 5.30
CA VAL A 158 9.32 1.82 6.25
C VAL A 158 8.84 2.18 7.65
N ASN A 159 8.84 1.20 8.54
CA ASN A 159 8.41 1.28 9.92
C ASN A 159 9.53 0.80 10.85
N ARG A 160 9.50 1.21 12.12
CA ARG A 160 10.34 0.61 13.16
C ARG A 160 9.85 -0.80 13.48
N THR A 161 10.71 -1.80 13.39
CA THR A 161 10.31 -3.22 13.53
C THR A 161 9.67 -3.53 14.87
N GLU A 162 10.29 -3.11 15.97
CA GLU A 162 9.79 -3.41 17.33
C GLU A 162 8.43 -2.76 17.62
N GLN A 163 8.22 -1.53 17.16
CA GLN A 163 6.92 -0.87 17.26
C GLN A 163 5.87 -1.61 16.43
N THR A 164 6.24 -2.02 15.21
CA THR A 164 5.36 -2.76 14.30
C THR A 164 4.94 -4.09 14.92
N LYS A 165 5.87 -4.87 15.50
CA LYS A 165 5.55 -6.13 16.21
C LYS A 165 4.47 -5.93 17.28
N ARG A 166 4.59 -4.86 18.09
CA ARG A 166 3.59 -4.53 19.13
C ARG A 166 2.23 -4.15 18.55
N CYS A 167 2.20 -3.32 17.50
CA CYS A 167 0.97 -2.93 16.83
C CYS A 167 0.21 -4.14 16.25
N TRP A 168 0.93 -5.05 15.59
CA TRP A 168 0.34 -6.23 14.99
C TRP A 168 -0.13 -7.26 16.02
N LYS A 169 0.54 -7.40 17.16
CA LYS A 169 0.08 -8.27 18.26
C LYS A 169 -1.33 -7.92 18.74
N SER A 170 -1.70 -6.63 18.76
CA SER A 170 -3.06 -6.21 19.13
C SER A 170 -4.14 -6.67 18.13
N SER A 171 -3.74 -6.98 16.89
CA SER A 171 -4.66 -7.38 15.83
C SER A 171 -5.24 -8.77 16.02
N GLU A 172 -4.56 -9.66 16.76
CA GLU A 172 -5.07 -10.99 17.13
C GLU A 172 -6.37 -10.95 17.92
N LYS A 173 -6.66 -9.81 18.56
CA LYS A 173 -7.87 -9.62 19.38
C LYS A 173 -9.12 -9.33 18.54
N ILE A 174 -8.95 -8.98 17.27
CA ILE A 174 -10.02 -8.52 16.39
C ILE A 174 -10.37 -9.60 15.34
N PRO A 175 -11.60 -10.14 15.36
CA PRO A 175 -11.99 -11.20 14.43
C PRO A 175 -12.26 -10.69 13.00
N ASP A 176 -12.70 -9.45 12.83
CA ASP A 176 -12.91 -8.87 11.50
C ASP A 176 -11.57 -8.58 10.80
N GLN A 177 -11.42 -9.14 9.60
CA GLN A 177 -10.18 -9.04 8.83
C GLN A 177 -9.85 -7.61 8.40
N ALA A 178 -10.83 -6.76 8.07
CA ALA A 178 -10.52 -5.39 7.64
C ALA A 178 -9.95 -4.58 8.80
N PHE A 179 -10.56 -4.72 9.99
CA PHE A 179 -10.02 -4.11 11.20
C PHE A 179 -8.67 -4.72 11.61
N GLY A 180 -8.58 -6.03 11.76
CA GLY A 180 -7.38 -6.71 12.28
C GLY A 180 -6.20 -6.68 11.32
N ALA A 181 -6.41 -6.93 10.02
CA ALA A 181 -5.30 -7.07 9.07
C ALA A 181 -4.83 -5.74 8.47
N GLU A 182 -5.61 -4.66 8.59
CA GLU A 182 -5.26 -3.39 7.93
C GLU A 182 -5.49 -2.14 8.77
N ILE A 183 -6.74 -1.90 9.21
CA ILE A 183 -7.13 -0.61 9.78
C ILE A 183 -6.49 -0.41 11.16
N LEU A 184 -6.59 -1.39 12.07
CA LEU A 184 -6.01 -1.30 13.41
C LEU A 184 -4.48 -1.16 13.37
N PRO A 185 -3.70 -2.08 12.76
CA PRO A 185 -2.25 -1.97 12.80
C PRO A 185 -1.77 -0.67 12.16
N SER A 186 -2.43 -0.21 11.09
CA SER A 186 -2.05 1.06 10.45
C SER A 186 -2.34 2.27 11.35
N SER A 187 -3.49 2.28 12.02
CA SER A 187 -3.88 3.35 12.96
C SER A 187 -2.95 3.40 14.16
N LEU A 188 -2.55 2.25 14.72
CA LEU A 188 -1.62 2.21 15.83
C LEU A 188 -0.25 2.81 15.46
N GLN A 189 0.24 2.63 14.23
CA GLN A 189 1.48 3.32 13.82
C GLN A 189 1.36 4.84 13.90
N ILE A 190 0.20 5.38 13.52
CA ILE A 190 -0.10 6.81 13.55
C ILE A 190 -0.32 7.33 14.99
N VAL A 191 -0.96 6.55 15.85
CA VAL A 191 -1.05 6.89 17.28
C VAL A 191 0.35 7.03 17.87
N ASN A 192 1.24 6.09 17.55
CA ASN A 192 2.57 6.00 18.15
C ASN A 192 3.56 7.07 17.66
N GLY A 193 3.29 7.76 16.56
CA GLY A 193 4.12 8.86 16.08
C GLY A 193 3.76 9.34 14.67
N LYS A 194 4.58 10.24 14.15
CA LYS A 194 4.35 10.89 12.86
C LYS A 194 4.67 9.98 11.66
N SER A 195 4.06 10.28 10.52
CA SER A 195 4.31 9.63 9.22
C SER A 195 4.84 10.64 8.22
N LYS A 196 5.97 10.33 7.56
CA LYS A 196 6.60 11.23 6.57
C LYS A 196 6.55 10.68 5.15
N ILE A 197 6.33 11.56 4.17
CA ILE A 197 6.66 11.32 2.76
C ILE A 197 7.96 12.05 2.42
N ILE A 198 8.97 11.29 2.02
CA ILE A 198 10.27 11.76 1.53
C ILE A 198 10.18 11.89 0.00
N ASP A 199 10.93 12.85 -0.55
CA ASP A 199 10.94 13.15 -1.98
C ASP A 199 11.77 12.14 -2.82
N CYS A 200 11.38 10.86 -2.76
CA CYS A 200 11.91 9.72 -3.51
C CYS A 200 10.75 8.86 -4.07
N LEU A 201 11.02 7.96 -5.01
CA LEU A 201 10.02 6.96 -5.45
C LEU A 201 10.10 5.77 -4.51
N GLY A 202 9.12 5.58 -3.63
CA GLY A 202 9.19 4.56 -2.57
C GLY A 202 8.53 3.24 -2.96
N PHE A 203 7.34 3.31 -3.56
CA PHE A 203 6.46 2.16 -3.70
C PHE A 203 5.76 2.15 -5.05
N ILE A 204 5.70 0.99 -5.71
CA ILE A 204 5.03 0.82 -6.99
C ILE A 204 4.06 -0.34 -6.90
N ARG A 205 2.78 -0.04 -7.09
CA ARG A 205 1.71 -1.02 -6.99
C ARG A 205 1.29 -1.55 -8.35
N GLN A 206 1.28 -2.86 -8.53
CA GLN A 206 0.56 -3.40 -9.68
C GLN A 206 -0.94 -3.39 -9.38
N ILE A 207 -1.78 -3.15 -10.38
CA ILE A 207 -3.23 -3.35 -10.29
C ILE A 207 -3.63 -4.42 -11.30
N HIS A 208 -4.18 -5.53 -10.81
CA HIS A 208 -4.67 -6.64 -11.64
C HIS A 208 -5.99 -7.21 -11.12
N GLY A 209 -6.69 -8.00 -11.94
CA GLY A 209 -8.07 -8.44 -11.70
C GLY A 209 -8.29 -9.39 -10.53
N GLN A 210 -7.23 -9.83 -9.83
CA GLN A 210 -7.35 -10.70 -8.64
C GLN A 210 -7.19 -9.93 -7.32
N GLN A 211 -7.09 -8.60 -7.37
CA GLN A 211 -7.11 -7.78 -6.17
C GLN A 211 -8.57 -7.46 -5.82
N ASN A 212 -9.10 -8.14 -4.79
CA ASN A 212 -10.09 -7.63 -3.81
C ASN A 212 -10.93 -8.79 -3.26
N GLY A 213 -10.64 -9.19 -2.02
CA GLY A 213 -11.49 -10.08 -1.22
C GLY A 213 -12.40 -9.33 -0.22
N LEU A 214 -12.30 -8.00 -0.14
CA LEU A 214 -13.14 -7.21 0.75
C LEU A 214 -14.47 -6.87 0.07
N VAL A 215 -15.55 -7.12 0.80
CA VAL A 215 -16.91 -6.71 0.44
C VAL A 215 -17.03 -5.19 0.41
N ASN A 216 -18.08 -4.65 -0.21
CA ASN A 216 -18.32 -3.21 -0.16
C ASN A 216 -18.58 -2.74 1.28
N THR A 217 -18.44 -1.44 1.52
CA THR A 217 -18.50 -0.83 2.85
C THR A 217 -19.85 -1.08 3.54
N PHE A 218 -20.95 -1.05 2.78
CA PHE A 218 -22.29 -1.31 3.34
C PHE A 218 -22.41 -2.77 3.81
N GLU A 219 -22.03 -3.73 2.96
CA GLU A 219 -21.99 -5.14 3.33
C GLU A 219 -21.08 -5.39 4.53
N TRP A 220 -19.91 -4.73 4.58
CA TRP A 220 -18.97 -4.86 5.69
C TRP A 220 -19.57 -4.42 7.02
N ILE A 221 -20.18 -3.23 7.11
CA ILE A 221 -20.77 -2.73 8.36
C ILE A 221 -22.02 -3.50 8.81
N THR A 222 -22.63 -4.30 7.94
CA THR A 222 -23.77 -5.16 8.27
C THR A 222 -23.39 -6.58 8.70
N LYS A 223 -22.11 -6.93 8.73
CA LYS A 223 -21.66 -8.26 9.17
C LYS A 223 -21.95 -8.46 10.67
N PRO A 224 -22.35 -9.66 11.12
CA PRO A 224 -22.61 -9.95 12.54
C PRO A 224 -21.42 -9.64 13.46
N ILE A 225 -20.20 -9.91 13.01
CA ILE A 225 -18.95 -9.70 13.77
C ILE A 225 -18.48 -8.23 13.80
N TRP A 226 -19.13 -7.35 13.05
CA TRP A 226 -18.62 -5.99 12.83
C TRP A 226 -18.65 -5.16 14.11
N LEU A 227 -19.77 -5.18 14.85
CA LEU A 227 -19.92 -4.37 16.06
C LEU A 227 -18.89 -4.75 17.12
N GLU A 228 -18.76 -6.05 17.41
CA GLU A 228 -17.76 -6.55 18.38
C GLU A 228 -16.33 -6.14 17.96
N SER A 229 -16.02 -6.24 16.67
CA SER A 229 -14.70 -5.86 16.15
C SER A 229 -14.46 -4.36 16.24
N TYR A 230 -15.48 -3.55 15.94
CA TYR A 230 -15.42 -2.10 16.05
C TYR A 230 -15.23 -1.64 17.49
N GLU A 231 -15.94 -2.22 18.46
CA GLU A 231 -15.79 -1.87 19.88
C GLU A 231 -14.38 -2.17 20.40
N LYS A 232 -13.83 -3.34 20.02
CA LYS A 232 -12.44 -3.69 20.33
C LYS A 232 -11.45 -2.75 19.67
N PHE A 233 -11.64 -2.43 18.40
CA PHE A 233 -10.84 -1.46 17.66
C PHE A 233 -10.86 -0.07 18.31
N GLU A 234 -12.05 0.46 18.62
CA GLU A 234 -12.25 1.78 19.24
C GLU A 234 -11.52 1.82 20.58
N LYS A 235 -11.69 0.78 21.40
CA LYS A 235 -11.03 0.68 22.70
C LYS A 235 -9.51 0.64 22.58
N ILE A 236 -8.96 -0.22 21.72
CA ILE A 236 -7.51 -0.39 21.58
C ILE A 236 -6.83 0.90 21.12
N ILE A 237 -7.42 1.62 20.17
CA ILE A 237 -6.88 2.90 19.69
C ILE A 237 -6.99 3.97 20.79
N SER A 238 -8.13 4.03 21.48
CA SER A 238 -8.35 5.01 22.54
C SER A 238 -7.38 4.81 23.70
N ASP A 239 -7.20 3.56 24.16
CA ASP A 239 -6.22 3.20 25.19
C ASP A 239 -4.80 3.61 24.76
N ALA A 240 -4.41 3.30 23.51
CA ALA A 240 -3.08 3.64 22.99
C ALA A 240 -2.83 5.16 22.93
N MET A 241 -3.86 5.97 22.68
CA MET A 241 -3.74 7.44 22.74
C MET A 241 -3.60 7.95 24.17
N VAL A 242 -4.35 7.39 25.12
CA VAL A 242 -4.22 7.71 26.55
C VAL A 242 -2.83 7.38 27.06
N GLU A 243 -2.30 6.20 26.72
CA GLU A 243 -0.95 5.76 27.10
C GLU A 243 0.16 6.66 26.54
N ARG A 244 -0.05 7.23 25.34
CA ARG A 244 0.90 8.17 24.71
C ARG A 244 0.87 9.57 25.35
N GLY A 245 -0.10 9.83 26.21
CA GLY A 245 -0.18 11.01 27.05
C GLY A 245 -0.84 12.19 26.36
N GLY A 246 -1.66 12.91 27.14
CA GLY A 246 -2.13 14.25 26.80
C GLY A 246 -3.65 14.43 26.78
N ILE A 247 -4.43 13.35 26.81
CA ILE A 247 -5.90 13.41 26.76
C ILE A 247 -6.56 12.35 27.64
N SER A 248 -7.79 12.61 28.06
CA SER A 248 -8.67 11.66 28.72
C SER A 248 -9.14 10.56 27.76
N TYR A 249 -9.61 9.43 28.32
CA TYR A 249 -10.22 8.37 27.52
C TYR A 249 -11.45 8.86 26.73
N ALA A 250 -12.23 9.80 27.29
CA ALA A 250 -13.39 10.37 26.63
C ALA A 250 -12.99 11.12 25.34
N GLU A 251 -11.96 11.98 25.43
CA GLU A 251 -11.41 12.71 24.28
C GLU A 251 -10.77 11.75 23.26
N ALA A 252 -10.03 10.74 23.72
CA ALA A 252 -9.44 9.72 22.86
C ALA A 252 -10.50 8.93 22.06
N ARG A 253 -11.57 8.55 22.75
CA ARG A 253 -12.71 7.86 22.16
C ARG A 253 -13.42 8.73 21.14
N GLU A 254 -13.65 10.01 21.46
CA GLU A 254 -14.27 10.97 20.55
C GLU A 254 -13.44 11.15 19.27
N ALA A 255 -12.13 11.36 19.39
CA ALA A 255 -11.23 11.48 18.25
C ALA A 255 -11.24 10.23 17.36
N THR A 256 -11.21 9.04 17.97
CA THR A 256 -11.29 7.76 17.23
C THR A 256 -12.59 7.65 16.44
N ARG A 257 -13.73 7.98 17.08
CA ARG A 257 -15.06 7.95 16.45
C ARG A 257 -15.17 8.95 15.32
N LEU A 258 -14.77 10.20 15.56
CA LEU A 258 -14.84 11.27 14.57
C LEU A 258 -13.99 10.94 13.33
N GLY A 259 -12.76 10.48 13.53
CA GLY A 259 -11.91 10.02 12.45
C GLY A 259 -12.58 8.88 11.67
N PHE A 260 -13.00 7.82 12.37
CA PHE A 260 -13.59 6.65 11.72
C PHE A 260 -14.93 6.94 11.01
N TRP A 261 -15.72 7.91 11.49
CA TRP A 261 -16.91 8.40 10.78
C TRP A 261 -16.56 8.98 9.42
N SER A 262 -15.49 9.78 9.34
CA SER A 262 -15.01 10.32 8.06
C SER A 262 -14.53 9.23 7.10
N TYR A 263 -13.83 8.21 7.64
CA TYR A 263 -13.46 7.03 6.87
C TYR A 263 -14.70 6.37 6.25
N LEU A 264 -15.72 6.05 7.07
CA LEU A 264 -16.95 5.43 6.60
C LEU A 264 -17.69 6.31 5.59
N GLN A 265 -17.79 7.63 5.84
CA GLN A 265 -18.42 8.58 4.93
C GLN A 265 -17.78 8.53 3.54
N THR A 266 -16.45 8.54 3.49
CA THR A 266 -15.69 8.53 2.24
C THR A 266 -15.92 7.25 1.45
N TRP A 267 -15.82 6.09 2.11
CA TRP A 267 -15.92 4.80 1.45
C TRP A 267 -17.36 4.42 1.08
N LEU A 268 -18.35 4.69 1.94
CA LEU A 268 -19.77 4.52 1.60
C LEU A 268 -20.16 5.38 0.40
N ALA A 269 -19.76 6.65 0.36
CA ALA A 269 -20.04 7.52 -0.77
C ALA A 269 -19.37 7.05 -2.07
N LYS A 270 -18.18 6.46 -1.97
CA LYS A 270 -17.48 5.87 -3.12
C LYS A 270 -18.21 4.63 -3.64
N ASP A 271 -18.58 3.70 -2.76
CA ASP A 271 -19.26 2.46 -3.13
C ASP A 271 -20.66 2.72 -3.69
N TYR A 272 -21.40 3.65 -3.09
CA TYR A 272 -22.70 4.10 -3.60
C TYR A 272 -22.60 4.64 -5.03
N ARG A 273 -21.66 5.58 -5.27
CA ARG A 273 -21.44 6.14 -6.62
C ARG A 273 -20.97 5.10 -7.63
N SER A 274 -20.08 4.19 -7.21
CA SER A 274 -19.62 3.08 -8.05
C SER A 274 -20.79 2.18 -8.48
N THR A 275 -21.67 1.85 -7.53
CA THR A 275 -22.85 1.01 -7.75
C THR A 275 -23.89 1.67 -8.66
N LEU A 276 -24.14 2.98 -8.48
CA LEU A 276 -25.01 3.72 -9.39
C LEU A 276 -24.43 3.77 -10.80
N SER A 277 -23.14 4.02 -10.93
CA SER A 277 -22.47 4.11 -12.24
C SER A 277 -22.47 2.76 -12.97
N SER A 278 -22.25 1.64 -12.27
CA SER A 278 -22.26 0.31 -12.88
C SER A 278 -23.67 -0.10 -13.35
N LYS A 279 -24.71 0.38 -12.67
CA LYS A 279 -26.12 0.19 -13.05
C LYS A 279 -26.64 1.22 -14.05
N GLY A 280 -25.83 2.18 -14.49
CA GLY A 280 -26.26 3.26 -15.38
C GLY A 280 -27.26 4.26 -14.75
N LEU A 281 -27.37 4.27 -13.42
CA LEU A 281 -28.30 5.11 -12.66
C LEU A 281 -27.67 6.42 -12.17
N ASP A 282 -26.37 6.62 -12.40
CA ASP A 282 -25.65 7.84 -12.02
C ASP A 282 -26.07 9.03 -12.90
N LYS A 283 -27.03 9.82 -12.41
CA LYS A 283 -27.55 11.03 -13.08
C LYS A 283 -26.79 12.31 -12.70
N THR A 284 -25.65 12.22 -12.01
CA THR A 284 -24.91 13.41 -11.57
C THR A 284 -24.38 14.25 -12.74
N LYS A 285 -24.18 15.56 -12.51
CA LYS A 285 -23.60 16.49 -13.50
C LYS A 285 -22.22 16.00 -13.99
N ASP A 286 -21.45 15.38 -13.11
CA ASP A 286 -20.15 14.79 -13.40
C ASP A 286 -20.23 13.57 -14.34
N SER A 287 -21.27 12.74 -14.23
CA SER A 287 -21.46 11.61 -15.15
C SER A 287 -21.71 12.12 -16.58
N LYS A 288 -22.54 13.17 -16.73
CA LYS A 288 -22.78 13.83 -18.03
C LYS A 288 -21.50 14.43 -18.63
N ILE A 289 -20.68 15.09 -17.81
CA ILE A 289 -19.38 15.63 -18.23
C ILE A 289 -18.40 14.51 -18.62
N LYS A 290 -18.35 13.40 -17.87
CA LYS A 290 -17.51 12.24 -18.22
C LYS A 290 -17.93 11.61 -19.53
N VAL A 291 -19.24 11.45 -19.77
CA VAL A 291 -19.79 10.94 -21.04
C VAL A 291 -19.41 11.87 -22.19
N LEU A 292 -19.57 13.19 -22.01
CA LEU A 292 -19.17 14.18 -23.00
C LEU A 292 -17.66 14.13 -23.29
N LYS A 293 -16.81 14.10 -22.25
CA LYS A 293 -15.35 13.97 -22.38
C LYS A 293 -14.94 12.68 -23.08
N SER A 294 -15.58 11.56 -22.76
CA SER A 294 -15.29 10.27 -23.40
C SER A 294 -15.69 10.27 -24.88
N THR A 295 -16.82 10.90 -25.21
CA THR A 295 -17.30 11.07 -26.58
C THR A 295 -16.37 11.97 -27.39
N LEU A 296 -15.94 13.10 -26.81
CA LEU A 296 -14.96 14.00 -27.41
C LEU A 296 -13.61 13.32 -27.63
N LYS A 297 -13.13 12.52 -26.65
CA LYS A 297 -11.87 11.78 -26.77
C LYS A 297 -11.91 10.70 -27.84
N LYS A 298 -13.08 10.08 -28.08
CA LYS A 298 -13.30 9.16 -29.21
C LYS A 298 -13.30 9.88 -30.56
N LYS A 299 -13.94 11.06 -30.64
CA LYS A 299 -14.04 11.84 -31.88
C LYS A 299 -12.74 12.59 -32.23
N LEU A 300 -11.95 12.98 -31.23
CA LEU A 300 -10.73 13.80 -31.39
C LEU A 300 -9.57 13.20 -30.57
N PRO A 301 -9.06 12.02 -30.95
CA PRO A 301 -8.04 11.30 -30.17
C PRO A 301 -6.71 12.07 -30.05
N LEU A 302 -6.39 12.91 -31.03
CA LEU A 302 -5.20 13.77 -31.03
C LEU A 302 -5.24 14.84 -29.93
N ILE A 303 -6.40 15.49 -29.72
CA ILE A 303 -6.57 16.51 -28.68
C ILE A 303 -6.37 15.89 -27.29
N GLY A 304 -6.88 14.67 -27.08
CA GLY A 304 -6.68 13.94 -25.83
C GLY A 304 -5.21 13.63 -25.53
N LYS A 305 -4.41 13.31 -26.56
CA LYS A 305 -2.96 13.08 -26.43
C LYS A 305 -2.20 14.38 -26.13
N VAL A 306 -2.49 15.45 -26.89
CA VAL A 306 -1.89 16.77 -26.72
C VAL A 306 -2.19 17.33 -25.32
N TYR A 307 -3.45 17.29 -24.88
CA TYR A 307 -3.81 17.71 -23.53
C TYR A 307 -3.08 16.91 -22.45
N SER A 308 -2.99 15.58 -22.60
CA SER A 308 -2.29 14.74 -21.64
C SER A 308 -0.77 15.01 -21.60
N ALA A 309 -0.18 15.43 -22.73
CA ALA A 309 1.23 15.79 -22.82
C ALA A 309 1.53 17.19 -22.25
N ILE A 310 0.60 18.14 -22.42
CA ILE A 310 0.76 19.52 -21.96
C ILE A 310 0.35 19.68 -20.48
N LYS A 311 -0.62 18.89 -19.99
CA LYS A 311 -1.17 18.98 -18.63
C LYS A 311 -0.11 19.08 -17.51
N PRO A 312 0.99 18.31 -17.54
CA PRO A 312 2.05 18.44 -16.52
C PRO A 312 2.77 19.78 -16.52
N PHE A 313 2.78 20.51 -17.64
CA PHE A 313 3.46 21.80 -17.80
C PHE A 313 2.57 23.01 -17.52
N ILE A 314 1.25 22.82 -17.46
CA ILE A 314 0.26 23.89 -17.25
C ILE A 314 -0.43 23.82 -15.89
N SER A 315 -0.01 22.91 -15.02
CA SER A 315 -0.64 22.68 -13.72
C SER A 315 0.44 22.59 -12.67
N ASP A 316 0.26 23.32 -11.56
CA ASP A 316 1.18 23.31 -10.41
C ASP A 316 1.17 21.98 -9.63
N LYS A 317 0.39 20.99 -10.10
CA LYS A 317 0.29 19.68 -9.48
C LYS A 317 1.40 18.79 -10.03
N LYS A 318 2.22 18.23 -9.15
CA LYS A 318 3.19 17.17 -9.49
C LYS A 318 2.46 15.95 -10.02
N TYR A 319 2.88 15.43 -11.17
CA TYR A 319 2.30 14.22 -11.76
C TYR A 319 3.36 13.13 -11.87
N LEU A 320 3.58 12.44 -10.76
CA LEU A 320 4.66 11.46 -10.62
C LEU A 320 4.60 10.38 -11.71
N HIS A 321 3.41 9.91 -12.08
CA HIS A 321 3.23 8.92 -13.14
C HIS A 321 3.72 9.34 -14.54
N TYR A 322 3.89 10.64 -14.81
CA TYR A 322 4.60 11.11 -16.00
C TYR A 322 6.11 11.18 -15.75
N GLU A 323 6.51 11.71 -14.60
CA GLU A 323 7.92 11.90 -14.25
C GLU A 323 8.69 10.58 -14.21
N VAL A 324 8.09 9.49 -13.72
CA VAL A 324 8.73 8.15 -13.69
C VAL A 324 9.06 7.59 -15.08
N LEU A 325 8.49 8.14 -16.16
CA LEU A 325 8.77 7.76 -17.54
C LEU A 325 9.78 8.68 -18.25
N GLN A 326 10.19 9.79 -17.63
CA GLN A 326 11.07 10.78 -18.23
C GLN A 326 12.51 10.54 -17.83
N ASN A 327 13.41 10.26 -18.78
CA ASN A 327 14.82 9.99 -18.50
C ASN A 327 15.53 11.10 -17.69
N SER A 328 15.06 12.36 -17.79
CA SER A 328 15.58 13.50 -17.03
C SER A 328 15.10 13.56 -15.58
N SER A 329 14.05 12.82 -15.22
CA SER A 329 13.51 12.77 -13.87
C SER A 329 14.36 11.89 -12.96
N LYS A 330 14.58 12.34 -11.73
CA LYS A 330 15.26 11.54 -10.70
C LYS A 330 14.57 10.22 -10.39
N TYR A 331 13.27 10.08 -10.68
CA TYR A 331 12.52 8.85 -10.42
C TYR A 331 12.63 7.81 -11.54
N TYR A 332 13.12 8.21 -12.72
CA TYR A 332 13.21 7.29 -13.86
C TYR A 332 14.19 6.15 -13.60
N LYS A 333 15.33 6.45 -12.96
CA LYS A 333 16.32 5.42 -12.59
C LYS A 333 15.73 4.35 -11.67
N ASP A 334 14.76 4.72 -10.84
CA ASP A 334 14.10 3.82 -9.87
C ASP A 334 12.98 3.02 -10.56
N PHE A 335 12.20 3.67 -11.44
CA PHE A 335 11.09 3.03 -12.13
C PHE A 335 11.53 2.13 -13.29
N LYS A 336 12.63 2.46 -13.98
CA LYS A 336 13.09 1.74 -15.17
C LYS A 336 13.33 0.24 -14.90
N PRO A 337 14.07 -0.18 -13.84
CA PRO A 337 14.24 -1.60 -13.54
C PRO A 337 12.92 -2.31 -13.22
N VAL A 338 11.97 -1.62 -12.57
CA VAL A 338 10.63 -2.16 -12.34
C VAL A 338 9.90 -2.40 -13.67
N MET A 339 9.95 -1.43 -14.58
CA MET A 339 9.39 -1.56 -15.92
C MET A 339 10.02 -2.70 -16.72
N ASP A 340 11.34 -2.85 -16.63
CA ASP A 340 12.08 -3.90 -17.31
C ASP A 340 11.71 -5.29 -16.78
N SER A 341 11.42 -5.41 -15.49
CA SER A 341 10.98 -6.66 -14.86
C SER A 341 9.66 -7.17 -15.43
N PHE A 342 8.66 -6.29 -15.63
CA PHE A 342 7.34 -6.71 -16.12
C PHE A 342 7.21 -6.70 -17.66
N THR A 343 8.11 -6.00 -18.36
CA THR A 343 8.20 -6.07 -19.84
C THR A 343 9.06 -7.23 -20.33
N GLY A 344 9.72 -7.95 -19.42
CA GLY A 344 10.43 -9.20 -19.68
C GLY A 344 11.91 -9.06 -19.98
N GLN A 345 12.50 -7.88 -19.79
CA GLN A 345 13.92 -7.61 -20.06
C GLN A 345 14.86 -8.21 -19.00
N ILE A 346 14.35 -8.53 -17.80
CA ILE A 346 15.11 -9.07 -16.64
C ILE A 346 14.75 -10.55 -16.37
N ARG A 347 14.24 -11.28 -17.38
CA ARG A 347 13.76 -12.66 -17.15
C ARG A 347 14.87 -13.68 -16.92
N ASN A 348 16.07 -13.47 -17.44
CA ASN A 348 17.15 -14.47 -17.45
C ASN A 348 18.37 -14.09 -16.58
N THR A 349 18.31 -12.96 -15.88
CA THR A 349 19.23 -12.62 -14.78
C THR A 349 18.83 -13.43 -13.57
#